data_AF-A0A1F7RZH9-F1
#
_entry.id   AF-A0A1F7RZH9-F1
#
_cell.length_a   1.000
_cell.length_b   1.000
_cell.length_c   1.000
_cell.angle_alpha   90.00
_cell.angle_beta   90.00
_cell.angle_gamma   90.00
#
_symmetry.space_group_name_H-M   'P 1'
#
loop_
_entity.id
_entity.type
_entity.pdbx_description
1 polymer ?
#
loop_
_entity_poly.entity_id
_entity_poly.type
_entity_poly.pdbx_seq_one_letter_code
_entity_poly.pdbx_strand_id
1 'polypeptide(L)'
;MIKLKGKKVGNYNFTYTYKETKATHKIKEYYNEKDGVRMVILEKETRKGENFVKLPNSLWITRDGYPPLATDGAMKRVPGRTVSLFFAGLPTVQSQEHIRIFDDVLRNELKGIGLDYDQMSKAIKERDVAKEIQMTGFLYLKKEEIDENICDRFMPMVLKAYGKVLESDPMPCPVDLWRERIIGKQAIIEYHLFKDEGFDVPLSAQRAFFTMMIDEREAGDEKTQEEKESSKKIQELI
;
A
#
# COMPACT_ATOMS: atom_id res chain seq x y z
N MET A 1 6.80 17.00 15.36
CA MET A 1 7.03 16.11 14.20
C MET A 1 6.47 14.74 14.55
N ILE A 2 5.45 14.30 13.81
CA ILE A 2 4.79 13.01 14.03
C ILE A 2 5.69 11.88 13.56
N LYS A 3 5.80 10.82 14.36
CA LYS A 3 6.60 9.65 13.98
C LYS A 3 5.68 8.64 13.28
N LEU A 4 5.80 8.48 11.96
CA LEU A 4 4.91 7.58 11.23
C LEU A 4 5.10 6.09 11.58
N LYS A 5 6.35 5.70 11.88
CA LYS A 5 6.71 4.31 12.16
C LYS A 5 6.89 4.07 13.66
N GLY A 6 5.99 3.30 14.26
CA GLY A 6 6.04 2.91 15.67
C GLY A 6 6.70 1.54 15.93
N LYS A 7 6.24 0.83 16.98
CA LYS A 7 6.68 -0.53 17.33
C LYS A 7 6.19 -1.50 16.27
N LYS A 8 6.99 -2.51 15.91
CA LYS A 8 6.53 -3.60 15.05
C LYS A 8 5.55 -4.47 15.84
N VAL A 9 4.32 -4.60 15.36
CA VAL A 9 3.24 -5.36 16.03
C VAL A 9 2.82 -6.59 15.24
N GLY A 10 3.20 -6.68 13.96
CA GLY A 10 2.85 -7.81 13.09
C GLY A 10 3.94 -8.19 12.10
N ASN A 11 4.07 -9.49 11.83
CA ASN A 11 4.97 -10.03 10.83
C ASN A 11 4.39 -11.31 10.23
N TYR A 12 3.87 -11.20 9.01
CA TYR A 12 3.19 -12.31 8.35
C TYR A 12 3.89 -12.64 7.05
N ASN A 13 4.14 -13.92 6.80
CA ASN A 13 4.64 -14.41 5.54
C ASN A 13 3.64 -15.41 4.98
N PHE A 14 3.15 -15.16 3.77
CA PHE A 14 2.20 -16.04 3.11
C PHE A 14 2.70 -16.38 1.71
N THR A 15 2.79 -17.67 1.42
CA THR A 15 3.15 -18.17 0.09
C THR A 15 2.08 -19.13 -0.35
N TYR A 16 1.62 -18.97 -1.59
CA TYR A 16 0.75 -19.95 -2.23
C TYR A 16 1.17 -20.19 -3.66
N THR A 17 0.79 -21.36 -4.16
CA THR A 17 0.93 -21.74 -5.55
C THR A 17 -0.45 -22.13 -6.06
N TYR A 18 -0.85 -21.56 -7.19
CA TYR A 18 -2.06 -21.93 -7.89
C TYR A 18 -1.71 -22.24 -9.34
N LYS A 19 -1.86 -23.51 -9.73
CA LYS A 19 -1.28 -24.06 -10.96
C LYS A 19 0.22 -23.74 -11.04
N GLU A 20 0.65 -23.02 -12.08
CA GLU A 20 2.03 -22.62 -12.32
C GLU A 20 2.37 -21.25 -11.73
N THR A 21 1.40 -20.53 -11.18
CA THR A 21 1.61 -19.21 -10.58
C THR A 21 1.95 -19.34 -9.11
N LYS A 22 3.09 -18.81 -8.71
CA LYS A 22 3.52 -18.70 -7.31
C LYS A 22 3.39 -17.26 -6.86
N ALA A 23 2.78 -17.04 -5.71
CA ALA A 23 2.71 -15.73 -5.09
C ALA A 23 3.27 -15.77 -3.67
N THR A 24 4.12 -14.80 -3.35
CA THR A 24 4.70 -14.59 -2.02
C THR A 24 4.29 -13.23 -1.51
N HIS A 25 3.97 -13.16 -0.22
CA HIS A 25 3.58 -11.95 0.49
C HIS A 25 4.37 -11.89 1.79
N LYS A 26 4.92 -10.73 2.11
CA LYS A 26 5.51 -10.42 3.41
C LYS A 26 4.89 -9.13 3.92
N ILE A 27 4.28 -9.20 5.09
CA ILE A 27 3.58 -8.06 5.69
C ILE A 27 4.29 -7.73 6.99
N LYS A 28 4.64 -6.45 7.14
CA LYS A 28 5.15 -5.89 8.39
C LYS A 28 4.20 -4.81 8.82
N GLU A 29 3.74 -4.89 10.05
CA GLU A 29 2.84 -3.90 10.63
C GLU A 29 3.52 -3.19 11.79
N TYR A 30 3.29 -1.89 11.86
CA TYR A 30 3.80 -1.02 12.90
C TYR A 30 2.67 -0.18 13.48
N TYR A 31 2.70 0.00 14.80
CA TYR A 31 1.77 0.87 15.52
C TYR A 31 2.53 1.86 16.39
N ASN A 32 2.22 3.15 16.22
CA ASN A 32 2.70 4.21 17.09
C ASN A 32 1.56 4.62 18.04
N GLU A 33 1.61 4.08 19.25
CA GLU A 33 0.64 4.38 20.32
C GLU A 33 0.53 5.88 20.64
N LYS A 34 1.66 6.60 20.63
CA LYS A 34 1.68 8.03 20.99
C LYS A 34 0.85 8.89 20.03
N ASP A 35 0.96 8.59 18.74
CA ASP A 35 0.36 9.40 17.68
C ASP A 35 -0.91 8.74 17.08
N GLY A 36 -1.26 7.51 17.51
CA GLY A 36 -2.37 6.72 16.98
C GLY A 36 -2.19 6.32 15.52
N VAL A 37 -0.93 6.19 15.05
CA VAL A 37 -0.62 5.91 13.64
C VAL A 37 -0.34 4.43 13.44
N ARG A 38 -1.03 3.83 12.47
CA ARG A 38 -0.81 2.46 12.03
C ARG A 38 -0.21 2.46 10.63
N MET A 39 0.83 1.66 10.42
CA MET A 39 1.56 1.55 9.17
C MET A 39 1.71 0.08 8.78
N VAL A 40 1.18 -0.29 7.61
CA VAL A 40 1.31 -1.64 7.04
C VAL A 40 2.18 -1.55 5.80
N ILE A 41 3.29 -2.31 5.80
CA ILE A 41 4.19 -2.47 4.66
C ILE A 41 4.01 -3.87 4.12
N LEU A 42 3.76 -3.98 2.82
CA LEU A 42 3.55 -5.22 2.11
C LEU A 42 4.56 -5.36 0.97
N GLU A 43 5.31 -6.45 1.01
CA GLU A 43 6.16 -6.90 -0.09
C GLU A 43 5.42 -8.06 -0.77
N LYS A 44 5.21 -8.00 -2.09
CA LYS A 44 4.58 -9.08 -2.87
C LYS A 44 5.42 -9.42 -4.08
N GLU A 45 5.46 -10.69 -4.43
CA GLU A 45 5.88 -11.13 -5.76
C GLU A 45 4.90 -12.18 -6.27
N THR A 46 4.37 -11.99 -7.47
CA THR A 46 3.61 -13.01 -8.21
C THR A 46 4.42 -13.37 -9.45
N ARG A 47 4.67 -14.67 -9.65
CA ARG A 47 5.56 -15.17 -10.69
C ARG A 47 4.98 -16.40 -11.38
N LYS A 48 5.17 -16.47 -12.70
CA LYS A 48 4.90 -17.65 -13.54
C LYS A 48 5.97 -17.72 -14.62
N GLY A 49 6.92 -18.66 -14.50
CA GLY A 49 8.13 -18.67 -15.32
C GLY A 49 8.91 -17.36 -15.22
N GLU A 50 9.23 -16.76 -16.37
CA GLU A 50 9.91 -15.47 -16.47
C GLU A 50 9.01 -14.25 -16.21
N ASN A 51 7.68 -14.44 -16.21
CA ASN A 51 6.73 -13.37 -15.96
C ASN A 51 6.61 -13.11 -14.46
N PHE A 52 6.66 -11.83 -14.06
CA PHE A 52 6.46 -11.44 -12.68
C PHE A 52 5.79 -10.07 -12.54
N VAL A 53 5.09 -9.92 -11.41
CA VAL A 53 4.66 -8.65 -10.82
C VAL A 53 5.20 -8.62 -9.40
N LYS A 54 6.07 -7.66 -9.10
CA LYS A 54 6.69 -7.48 -7.80
C LYS A 54 6.29 -6.12 -7.24
N LEU A 55 5.72 -6.12 -6.03
CA LEU A 55 5.48 -4.94 -5.22
C LEU A 55 6.53 -4.93 -4.11
N PRO A 56 7.69 -4.29 -4.29
CA PRO A 56 8.75 -4.30 -3.27
C PRO A 56 8.36 -3.51 -2.01
N ASN A 57 7.42 -2.57 -2.10
CA ASN A 57 7.00 -1.74 -0.98
C ASN A 57 5.62 -1.10 -1.26
N SER A 58 4.57 -1.86 -1.01
CA SER A 58 3.20 -1.34 -0.94
C SER A 58 2.92 -0.89 0.49
N LEU A 59 2.34 0.30 0.65
CA LEU A 59 2.18 0.96 1.94
C LEU A 59 0.73 1.35 2.17
N TRP A 60 0.26 1.13 3.40
CA TRP A 60 -1.01 1.65 3.90
C TRP A 60 -0.80 2.30 5.27
N ILE A 61 -1.11 3.59 5.43
CA ILE A 61 -1.03 4.30 6.72
C ILE A 61 -2.40 4.83 7.10
N THR A 62 -2.85 4.53 8.33
CA THR A 62 -4.10 5.04 8.90
C THR A 62 -3.86 5.77 10.23
N ARG A 63 -4.73 6.73 10.51
CA ARG A 63 -4.87 7.43 11.79
C ARG A 63 -6.30 7.97 11.87
N ASP A 64 -6.94 7.85 13.03
CA ASP A 64 -8.29 8.35 13.22
C ASP A 64 -8.40 9.86 12.93
N GLY A 65 -9.40 10.25 12.16
CA GLY A 65 -9.58 11.63 11.71
C GLY A 65 -8.67 12.08 10.58
N TYR A 66 -8.02 11.16 9.85
CA TYR A 66 -7.22 11.50 8.67
C TYR A 66 -7.47 10.54 7.50
N PRO A 67 -7.34 11.01 6.24
CA PRO A 67 -7.43 10.14 5.06
C PRO A 67 -6.30 9.11 5.08
N PRO A 68 -6.53 7.82 4.76
CA PRO A 68 -5.45 6.86 4.64
C PRO A 68 -4.48 7.21 3.51
N LEU A 69 -3.19 6.99 3.75
CA LEU A 69 -2.18 7.00 2.69
C LEU A 69 -2.08 5.61 2.07
N ALA A 70 -2.20 5.55 0.74
CA ALA A 70 -1.91 4.36 -0.05
C ALA A 70 -0.73 4.63 -0.99
N THR A 71 0.23 3.70 -1.04
CA THR A 71 1.28 3.72 -2.07
C THR A 71 1.52 2.33 -2.64
N ASP A 72 1.81 2.25 -3.94
CA ASP A 72 2.25 1.03 -4.60
C ASP A 72 3.44 1.32 -5.50
N GLY A 73 4.60 0.79 -5.16
CA GLY A 73 5.68 0.60 -6.13
C GLY A 73 5.51 -0.76 -6.78
N ALA A 74 5.48 -0.84 -8.12
CA ALA A 74 5.42 -2.09 -8.85
C ALA A 74 6.52 -2.19 -9.89
N MET A 75 7.11 -3.37 -9.99
CA MET A 75 8.02 -3.80 -11.05
C MET A 75 7.40 -4.99 -11.75
N LYS A 76 7.27 -4.93 -13.07
CA LYS A 76 6.51 -5.92 -13.80
C LYS A 76 7.21 -6.28 -15.11
N ARG A 77 7.32 -7.59 -15.35
CA ARG A 77 7.71 -8.17 -16.63
C ARG A 77 6.67 -9.22 -17.00
N VAL A 78 5.94 -8.98 -18.09
CA VAL A 78 4.95 -9.91 -18.65
C VAL A 78 5.13 -9.94 -20.17
N PRO A 79 4.45 -10.83 -20.91
CA PRO A 79 4.64 -10.91 -22.36
C PRO A 79 4.42 -9.56 -23.05
N GLY A 80 5.42 -9.10 -23.80
CA GLY A 80 5.39 -7.84 -24.55
C GLY A 80 5.39 -6.56 -23.69
N ARG A 81 5.55 -6.65 -22.36
CA ARG A 81 5.49 -5.47 -21.48
C ARG A 81 6.41 -5.59 -20.26
N THR A 82 7.41 -4.71 -20.22
CA THR A 82 8.21 -4.42 -19.03
C THR A 82 7.83 -3.02 -18.54
N VAL A 83 7.59 -2.87 -17.25
CA VAL A 83 7.21 -1.57 -16.67
C VAL A 83 7.52 -1.50 -15.18
N SER A 84 8.01 -0.36 -14.74
CA SER A 84 7.99 0.06 -13.33
C SER A 84 6.99 1.19 -13.14
N LEU A 85 6.26 1.19 -12.02
CA LEU A 85 5.36 2.27 -11.66
C LEU A 85 5.48 2.57 -10.17
N PHE A 86 5.16 3.81 -9.82
CA PHE A 86 4.98 4.21 -8.43
C PHE A 86 3.72 5.05 -8.33
N PHE A 87 2.83 4.63 -7.45
CA PHE A 87 1.61 5.32 -7.10
C PHE A 87 1.68 5.78 -5.66
N ALA A 88 1.20 6.98 -5.40
CA ALA A 88 0.85 7.43 -4.05
C ALA A 88 -0.42 8.27 -4.11
N GLY A 89 -1.32 8.10 -3.15
CA GLY A 89 -2.54 8.90 -3.10
C GLY A 89 -3.32 8.85 -1.81
N LEU A 90 -4.25 9.80 -1.70
CA LEU A 90 -5.21 9.98 -0.61
C LEU A 90 -6.64 10.03 -1.17
N PRO A 91 -7.66 9.52 -0.44
CA PRO A 91 -9.05 9.91 -0.66
C PRO A 91 -9.21 11.43 -0.73
N THR A 92 -10.03 11.94 -1.66
CA THR A 92 -10.34 13.37 -1.72
C THR A 92 -11.76 13.72 -1.25
N VAL A 93 -12.49 12.76 -0.71
CA VAL A 93 -13.92 12.93 -0.40
C VAL A 93 -14.20 13.69 0.91
N GLN A 94 -13.18 14.24 1.60
CA GLN A 94 -13.35 14.75 2.97
C GLN A 94 -12.72 16.10 3.26
N SER A 95 -11.48 16.36 2.82
CA SER A 95 -10.73 17.52 3.30
C SER A 95 -9.95 18.19 2.18
N GLN A 96 -10.51 19.29 1.67
CA GLN A 96 -9.80 20.17 0.73
C GLN A 96 -8.48 20.68 1.32
N GLU A 97 -8.41 20.83 2.64
CA GLU A 97 -7.17 21.20 3.33
C GLU A 97 -6.13 20.08 3.28
N HIS A 98 -6.48 18.84 3.64
CA HIS A 98 -5.53 17.72 3.63
C HIS A 98 -5.03 17.44 2.21
N ILE A 99 -5.94 17.50 1.22
CA ILE A 99 -5.60 17.41 -0.20
C ILE A 99 -4.61 18.49 -0.59
N ARG A 100 -4.90 19.75 -0.25
CA ARG A 100 -4.03 20.88 -0.57
C ARG A 100 -2.66 20.72 0.07
N ILE A 101 -2.59 20.35 1.36
CA ILE A 101 -1.32 20.12 2.07
C ILE A 101 -0.52 19.02 1.38
N PHE A 102 -1.15 17.89 1.06
CA PHE A 102 -0.49 16.76 0.41
C PHE A 102 0.03 17.13 -0.98
N ASP A 103 -0.83 17.74 -1.81
CA ASP A 103 -0.51 18.18 -3.17
C ASP A 103 0.59 19.24 -3.19
N ASP A 104 0.52 20.25 -2.31
CA ASP A 104 1.50 21.34 -2.25
C ASP A 104 2.89 20.81 -1.87
N VAL A 105 2.97 19.90 -0.90
CA VAL A 105 4.26 19.29 -0.53
C VAL A 105 4.80 18.45 -1.68
N LEU A 106 3.99 17.56 -2.28
CA LEU A 106 4.44 16.72 -3.39
C LEU A 106 4.86 17.54 -4.61
N ARG A 107 4.13 18.60 -4.94
CA ARG A 107 4.49 19.53 -6.03
C ARG A 107 5.89 20.10 -5.83
N ASN A 108 6.23 20.49 -4.60
CA ASN A 108 7.56 21.02 -4.28
C ASN A 108 8.65 19.93 -4.31
N GLU A 109 8.41 18.78 -3.69
CA GLU A 109 9.39 17.69 -3.66
C GLU A 109 9.69 17.13 -5.06
N LEU A 110 8.64 16.90 -5.87
CA LEU A 110 8.77 16.33 -7.21
C LEU A 110 9.41 17.33 -8.19
N LYS A 111 9.12 18.62 -8.06
CA LYS A 111 9.81 19.67 -8.83
C LYS A 111 11.31 19.66 -8.55
N GLY A 112 11.72 19.39 -7.30
CA GLY A 112 13.13 19.27 -6.91
C GLY A 112 13.91 18.17 -7.64
N ILE A 113 13.20 17.17 -8.21
CA ILE A 113 13.78 16.10 -9.02
C ILE A 113 13.36 16.15 -10.49
N GLY A 114 12.86 17.30 -10.95
CA GLY A 114 12.50 17.53 -12.35
C GLY A 114 11.21 16.86 -12.82
N LEU A 115 10.28 16.54 -11.91
CA LEU A 115 8.99 15.94 -12.25
C LEU A 115 7.83 16.92 -12.00
N ASP A 116 6.82 16.87 -12.88
CA ASP A 116 5.62 17.69 -12.78
C ASP A 116 4.49 16.92 -12.09
N TYR A 117 4.13 17.34 -10.88
CA TYR A 117 3.04 16.76 -10.10
C TYR A 117 1.70 16.84 -10.82
N ASP A 118 1.35 17.96 -11.44
CA ASP A 118 0.03 18.14 -12.06
C ASP A 118 -0.14 17.17 -13.22
N GLN A 119 0.89 17.05 -14.05
CA GLN A 119 0.91 16.10 -15.16
C GLN A 119 0.74 14.66 -14.68
N MET A 120 1.45 14.25 -13.62
CA MET A 120 1.36 12.90 -13.07
C MET A 120 0.07 12.64 -12.30
N SER A 121 -0.55 13.68 -11.73
CA SER A 121 -1.83 13.57 -10.99
C SER A 121 -3.03 13.35 -11.91
N LYS A 122 -2.94 13.82 -13.17
CA LYS A 122 -4.02 13.71 -14.16
C LYS A 122 -4.46 12.25 -14.37
N ALA A 123 -3.48 11.35 -14.51
CA ALA A 123 -3.74 9.92 -14.71
C ALA A 123 -4.49 9.28 -13.53
N ILE A 124 -4.33 9.82 -12.32
CA ILE A 124 -5.06 9.37 -11.14
C ILE A 124 -6.48 9.92 -11.13
N LYS A 125 -6.64 11.22 -11.38
CA LYS A 125 -7.94 11.91 -11.34
C LYS A 125 -8.91 11.45 -12.44
N GLU A 126 -8.39 10.96 -13.56
CA GLU A 126 -9.19 10.51 -14.71
C GLU A 126 -9.56 9.01 -14.69
N ARG A 127 -9.01 8.22 -13.77
CA ARG A 127 -9.33 6.79 -13.65
C ARG A 127 -10.80 6.56 -13.31
N ASP A 128 -11.39 5.48 -13.83
CA ASP A 128 -12.79 5.15 -13.54
C ASP A 128 -13.04 4.91 -12.04
N VAL A 129 -12.08 4.33 -11.33
CA VAL A 129 -12.13 4.21 -9.86
C VAL A 129 -12.16 5.59 -9.18
N ALA A 130 -11.49 6.59 -9.75
CA ALA A 130 -11.47 7.96 -9.24
C ALA A 130 -12.78 8.72 -9.49
N LYS A 131 -13.58 8.32 -10.50
CA LYS A 131 -14.90 8.94 -10.77
C LYS A 131 -15.91 8.65 -9.66
N GLU A 132 -15.78 7.51 -8.99
CA GLU A 132 -16.68 7.13 -7.90
C GLU A 132 -16.07 7.34 -6.50
N ILE A 133 -14.74 7.42 -6.41
CA ILE A 133 -13.96 7.66 -5.19
C ILE A 133 -12.89 8.67 -5.58
N GLN A 134 -13.23 9.95 -5.49
CA GLN A 134 -12.27 10.97 -5.85
C GLN A 134 -10.96 10.76 -5.04
N MET A 135 -9.82 10.86 -5.71
CA MET A 135 -8.48 10.59 -5.18
C MET A 135 -7.50 11.64 -5.68
N THR A 136 -6.55 12.01 -4.81
CA THR A 136 -5.42 12.89 -5.16
C THR A 136 -4.13 12.11 -4.99
N GLY A 137 -3.06 12.64 -5.57
CA GLY A 137 -1.76 12.01 -5.63
C GLY A 137 -1.26 11.90 -7.06
N PHE A 138 -0.29 11.02 -7.28
CA PHE A 138 0.37 10.90 -8.57
C PHE A 138 0.64 9.44 -8.94
N LEU A 139 0.76 9.21 -10.25
CA LEU A 139 1.25 7.97 -10.82
C LEU A 139 2.47 8.27 -11.70
N TYR A 140 3.61 7.72 -11.31
CA TYR A 140 4.80 7.68 -12.14
C TYR A 140 4.86 6.34 -12.89
N LEU A 141 5.17 6.37 -14.18
CA LEU A 141 5.22 5.20 -15.05
C LEU A 141 6.50 5.22 -15.89
N LYS A 142 7.33 4.19 -15.75
CA LYS A 142 8.53 3.96 -16.56
C LYS A 142 8.34 2.69 -17.39
N LYS A 143 8.17 2.84 -18.70
CA LYS A 143 7.98 1.71 -19.63
C LYS A 143 9.33 1.13 -20.05
N GLU A 144 9.31 -0.14 -20.43
CA GLU A 144 10.45 -0.87 -21.02
C GLU A 144 11.64 -1.10 -20.08
N GLU A 145 11.53 -0.69 -18.82
CA GLU A 145 12.60 -0.78 -17.83
C GLU A 145 12.08 -1.27 -16.48
N ILE A 146 12.90 -2.07 -15.79
CA ILE A 146 12.71 -2.39 -14.36
C ILE A 146 13.58 -1.43 -13.55
N ASP A 147 12.94 -0.45 -12.94
CA ASP A 147 13.56 0.47 -11.99
C ASP A 147 13.44 -0.12 -10.56
N GLU A 148 14.53 -0.69 -10.06
CA GLU A 148 14.59 -1.30 -8.72
C GLU A 148 14.57 -0.26 -7.59
N ASN A 149 14.97 0.97 -7.88
CA ASN A 149 15.10 2.05 -6.89
C ASN A 149 13.86 2.97 -6.87
N ILE A 150 12.80 2.60 -7.59
CA ILE A 150 11.62 3.43 -7.75
C ILE A 150 10.98 3.79 -6.40
N CYS A 151 10.91 2.85 -5.47
CA CYS A 151 10.39 3.11 -4.12
C CYS A 151 11.30 4.04 -3.33
N ASP A 152 12.61 3.82 -3.36
CA ASP A 152 13.58 4.63 -2.61
C ASP A 152 13.58 6.09 -3.09
N ARG A 153 13.33 6.30 -4.38
CA ARG A 153 13.19 7.63 -4.96
C ARG A 153 11.98 8.39 -4.43
N PHE A 154 10.81 7.75 -4.34
CA PHE A 154 9.55 8.47 -4.08
C PHE A 154 9.05 8.38 -2.65
N MET A 155 9.29 7.27 -1.95
CA MET A 155 8.75 7.02 -0.62
C MET A 155 9.08 8.12 0.40
N PRO A 156 10.32 8.66 0.49
CA PRO A 156 10.62 9.73 1.43
C PRO A 156 9.77 10.99 1.22
N MET A 157 9.52 11.38 -0.03
CA MET A 157 8.71 12.56 -0.37
C MET A 157 7.25 12.37 0.02
N VAL A 158 6.71 11.18 -0.24
CA VAL A 158 5.32 10.84 0.09
C VAL A 158 5.12 10.78 1.60
N LEU A 159 6.04 10.15 2.34
CA LEU A 159 5.99 10.12 3.80
C LEU A 159 6.12 11.52 4.40
N LYS A 160 6.93 12.40 3.81
CA LYS A 160 7.01 13.81 4.20
C LYS A 160 5.68 14.54 3.98
N ALA A 161 5.06 14.38 2.81
CA ALA A 161 3.77 14.98 2.49
C ALA A 161 2.67 14.51 3.45
N TYR A 162 2.57 13.21 3.69
CA TYR A 162 1.59 12.67 4.62
C TYR A 162 1.86 13.08 6.07
N GLY A 163 3.14 13.16 6.49
CA GLY A 163 3.50 13.71 7.79
C GLY A 163 2.99 15.13 8.00
N LYS A 164 2.97 15.97 6.95
CA LYS A 164 2.37 17.31 6.99
C LYS A 164 0.85 17.29 7.08
N VAL A 165 0.19 16.35 6.41
CA VAL A 165 -1.26 16.14 6.59
C VAL A 165 -1.58 15.82 8.04
N LEU A 166 -0.81 14.93 8.68
CA LEU A 166 -1.06 14.56 10.08
C LEU A 166 -0.78 15.68 11.09
N GLU A 167 -0.03 16.73 10.71
CA GLU A 167 0.21 17.93 11.54
C GLU A 167 -0.94 18.94 11.48
N SER A 168 -1.90 18.77 10.55
CA SER A 168 -3.11 19.60 10.43
C SER A 168 -4.24 19.11 11.32
N ASP A 169 -5.37 19.83 11.35
CA ASP A 169 -6.51 19.43 12.16
C ASP A 169 -7.17 18.15 11.62
N PRO A 170 -7.59 17.23 12.50
CA PRO A 170 -8.28 16.01 12.09
C PRO A 170 -9.63 16.34 11.47
N MET A 171 -9.99 15.61 10.41
CA MET A 171 -11.30 15.64 9.80
C MET A 171 -11.84 14.21 9.63
N PRO A 172 -13.12 13.95 9.96
CA PRO A 172 -13.71 12.63 9.78
C PRO A 172 -13.51 12.10 8.36
N CYS A 173 -12.98 10.87 8.26
CA CYS A 173 -12.74 10.17 7.01
C CYS A 173 -13.53 8.85 7.01
N PRO A 174 -14.42 8.57 6.04
CA PRO A 174 -14.96 7.22 5.81
C PRO A 174 -13.87 6.26 5.29
N VAL A 175 -12.96 5.86 6.18
CA VAL A 175 -11.92 4.85 5.93
C VAL A 175 -12.58 3.53 5.51
N ASP A 176 -13.70 3.17 6.13
CA ASP A 176 -14.46 1.96 5.82
C ASP A 176 -14.91 1.89 4.35
N LEU A 177 -15.41 3.00 3.80
CA LEU A 177 -15.80 3.05 2.39
C LEU A 177 -14.59 2.78 1.49
N TRP A 178 -13.42 3.34 1.83
CA TRP A 178 -12.19 3.08 1.10
C TRP A 178 -11.76 1.61 1.20
N ARG A 179 -11.80 1.04 2.40
CA ARG A 179 -11.51 -0.38 2.66
C ARG A 179 -12.41 -1.30 1.83
N GLU A 180 -13.72 -1.11 1.91
CA GLU A 180 -14.71 -1.92 1.18
C GLU A 180 -14.51 -1.85 -0.33
N ARG A 181 -14.22 -0.66 -0.87
CA ARG A 181 -14.02 -0.48 -2.31
C ARG A 181 -12.76 -1.18 -2.81
N ILE A 182 -11.66 -1.10 -2.05
CA ILE A 182 -10.41 -1.76 -2.42
C ILE A 182 -10.57 -3.29 -2.33
N ILE A 183 -11.08 -3.79 -1.22
CA ILE A 183 -11.31 -5.23 -1.03
C ILE A 183 -12.35 -5.77 -2.04
N GLY A 184 -13.30 -4.94 -2.44
CA GLY A 184 -14.35 -5.26 -3.42
C GLY A 184 -13.94 -5.05 -4.88
N LYS A 185 -14.13 -3.83 -5.40
CA LYS A 185 -14.01 -3.51 -6.82
C LYS A 185 -12.56 -3.58 -7.32
N GLN A 186 -11.59 -3.03 -6.56
CA GLN A 186 -10.18 -3.05 -6.99
C GLN A 186 -9.66 -4.50 -7.08
N ALA A 187 -10.02 -5.36 -6.13
CA ALA A 187 -9.67 -6.79 -6.20
C ALA A 187 -10.17 -7.49 -7.47
N ILE A 188 -11.35 -7.10 -7.97
CA ILE A 188 -11.91 -7.63 -9.23
C ILE A 188 -11.14 -7.10 -10.45
N ILE A 189 -10.83 -5.81 -10.47
CA ILE A 189 -10.04 -5.19 -11.55
C ILE A 189 -8.66 -5.85 -11.65
N GLU A 190 -7.96 -5.97 -10.52
CA GLU A 190 -6.64 -6.63 -10.45
C GLU A 190 -6.72 -8.10 -10.82
N TYR A 191 -7.79 -8.81 -10.45
CA TYR A 191 -7.99 -10.20 -10.88
C TYR A 191 -8.02 -10.32 -12.40
N HIS A 192 -8.80 -9.48 -13.09
CA HIS A 192 -8.85 -9.49 -14.55
C HIS A 192 -7.52 -9.07 -15.17
N LEU A 193 -6.88 -8.04 -14.61
CA LEU A 193 -5.56 -7.58 -15.05
C LEU A 193 -4.50 -8.69 -14.96
N PHE A 194 -4.42 -9.39 -13.83
CA PHE A 194 -3.47 -10.50 -13.65
C PHE A 194 -3.77 -11.65 -14.63
N LYS A 195 -5.04 -11.91 -14.90
CA LYS A 195 -5.45 -12.94 -15.87
C LYS A 195 -5.01 -12.57 -17.29
N ASP A 196 -5.21 -11.32 -17.70
CA ASP A 196 -4.79 -10.79 -19.01
C ASP A 196 -3.26 -10.80 -19.15
N GLU A 197 -2.54 -10.67 -18.03
CA GLU A 197 -1.09 -10.75 -17.94
C GLU A 197 -0.55 -12.20 -17.93
N GLY A 198 -1.44 -13.20 -17.94
CA GLY A 198 -1.10 -14.61 -18.04
C GLY A 198 -0.91 -15.34 -16.70
N PHE A 199 -1.22 -14.69 -15.58
CA PHE A 199 -1.17 -15.32 -14.25
C PHE A 199 -2.45 -16.08 -13.92
N ASP A 200 -2.29 -17.21 -13.23
CA ASP A 200 -3.38 -18.00 -12.67
C ASP A 200 -3.54 -17.60 -11.19
N VAL A 201 -4.25 -16.51 -10.92
CA VAL A 201 -4.57 -16.10 -9.54
C VAL A 201 -6.09 -16.09 -9.35
N PRO A 202 -6.64 -16.84 -8.38
CA PRO A 202 -8.09 -16.81 -8.14
C PRO A 202 -8.50 -15.47 -7.50
N LEU A 203 -9.72 -15.01 -7.78
CA LEU A 203 -10.26 -13.77 -7.22
C LEU A 203 -10.22 -13.75 -5.69
N SER A 204 -10.45 -14.89 -5.04
CA SER A 204 -10.36 -15.01 -3.57
C SER A 204 -8.96 -14.68 -3.04
N ALA A 205 -7.90 -15.04 -3.77
CA ALA A 205 -6.54 -14.70 -3.37
C ALA A 205 -6.23 -13.22 -3.56
N GLN A 206 -6.79 -12.56 -4.59
CA GLN A 206 -6.67 -11.10 -4.75
C GLN A 206 -7.43 -10.36 -3.63
N ARG A 207 -8.62 -10.83 -3.25
CA ARG A 207 -9.36 -10.28 -2.10
C ARG A 207 -8.57 -10.45 -0.81
N ALA A 208 -8.08 -11.66 -0.54
CA ALA A 208 -7.27 -11.94 0.63
C ALA A 208 -6.02 -11.04 0.70
N PHE A 209 -5.37 -10.78 -0.44
CA PHE A 209 -4.25 -9.85 -0.54
C PHE A 209 -4.62 -8.44 -0.04
N PHE A 210 -5.72 -7.86 -0.55
CA PHE A 210 -6.16 -6.53 -0.14
C PHE A 210 -6.63 -6.50 1.32
N THR A 211 -7.35 -7.53 1.77
CA THR A 211 -7.73 -7.69 3.18
C THR A 211 -6.50 -7.70 4.08
N MET A 212 -5.49 -8.53 3.77
CA MET A 212 -4.26 -8.59 4.55
C MET A 212 -3.51 -7.26 4.65
N MET A 213 -3.72 -6.34 3.71
CA MET A 213 -3.09 -5.01 3.71
C MET A 213 -3.89 -3.96 4.50
N ILE A 214 -5.21 -4.01 4.45
CA ILE A 214 -6.08 -2.88 4.81
C ILE A 214 -6.97 -3.19 6.03
N ASP A 215 -7.19 -4.46 6.35
CA ASP A 215 -8.13 -4.86 7.39
C ASP A 215 -7.72 -4.31 8.76
N GLU A 216 -8.72 -3.90 9.53
CA GLU A 216 -8.52 -3.47 10.92
C GLU A 216 -8.07 -4.69 11.74
N ARG A 217 -7.02 -4.52 12.52
CA ARG A 217 -6.54 -5.56 13.44
C ARG A 217 -6.80 -5.08 14.85
N GLU A 218 -7.21 -6.01 15.71
CA GLU A 218 -7.36 -5.72 17.13
C GLU A 218 -5.99 -5.37 17.73
N ALA A 219 -5.91 -4.22 18.40
CA ALA A 219 -4.74 -3.87 19.18
C ALA A 219 -4.60 -4.90 20.32
N GLY A 220 -3.50 -5.67 20.33
CA GLY A 220 -3.23 -6.67 21.37
C GLY A 220 -3.00 -8.10 20.90
N ASP A 221 -2.97 -8.37 19.59
CA ASP A 221 -2.58 -9.69 19.03
C ASP A 221 -1.08 -10.04 19.23
N GLU A 222 -0.38 -9.35 20.14
CA GLU A 222 1.03 -9.56 20.52
C GLU A 222 1.32 -10.90 21.21
N LYS A 223 0.36 -11.83 21.34
CA LYS A 223 0.71 -13.22 21.66
C LYS A 223 1.22 -13.95 20.43
N THR A 224 2.31 -13.42 19.86
CA THR A 224 3.18 -14.09 18.92
C THR A 224 3.57 -15.47 19.44
N GLN A 225 3.57 -16.48 18.56
CA GLN A 225 3.82 -17.90 18.86
C GLN A 225 5.09 -18.17 19.70
N GLU A 226 6.06 -17.26 19.75
CA GLU A 226 7.27 -17.37 20.57
C GLU A 226 7.00 -17.38 22.09
N GLU A 227 5.96 -16.71 22.59
CA GLU A 227 5.59 -16.78 24.02
C GLU A 227 4.84 -18.07 24.38
N LYS A 228 4.16 -18.69 23.41
CA LYS A 228 3.48 -19.98 23.63
C LYS A 228 4.47 -21.14 23.68
N GLU A 229 5.58 -21.08 22.94
CA GLU A 229 6.65 -22.09 23.03
C GLU A 229 7.51 -21.94 24.29
N SER A 230 7.80 -20.71 24.74
CA SER A 230 8.48 -20.48 26.03
C SER A 230 7.62 -20.85 27.24
N SER A 231 6.31 -20.59 27.20
CA SER A 231 5.41 -20.98 28.32
C SER A 231 5.19 -22.49 28.40
N LYS A 232 5.19 -23.21 27.27
CA LYS A 232 5.14 -24.69 27.27
C LYS A 232 6.39 -25.31 27.89
N LYS A 233 7.58 -24.80 27.58
CA LYS A 233 8.82 -25.30 28.18
C LYS A 233 8.91 -25.08 29.69
N ILE A 234 8.30 -24.01 30.21
CA ILE A 234 8.30 -23.73 31.66
C ILE A 234 7.26 -24.60 32.40
N GLN A 235 6.13 -24.94 31.76
CA GLN A 235 5.14 -25.85 32.34
C GLN A 235 5.54 -27.33 32.32
N GLU A 236 6.50 -27.73 31.48
CA GLU A 236 7.08 -29.08 31.49
C GLU A 236 8.24 -29.25 32.49
N LEU A 237 8.61 -28.17 33.22
CA LEU A 237 9.71 -28.13 34.19
C LEU A 237 9.26 -27.84 35.64
N ILE A 238 7.95 -27.81 35.90
CA ILE A 238 7.33 -27.74 37.25
C ILE A 238 6.51 -29.02 37.45
#